data_AF-A0A9E5URF2-F1
#
_entry.id   AF-A0A9E5URF2-F1
#
_cell.length_a   1.000
_cell.length_b   1.000
_cell.length_c   1.000
_cell.angle_alpha   90.00
_cell.angle_beta   90.00
_cell.angle_gamma   90.00
#
_symmetry.space_group_name_H-M   'P 1'
#
loop_
_entity.id
_entity.type
_entity.pdbx_description
1 polymer ?
#
loop_
_entity_poly.entity_id
_entity_poly.type
_entity_poly.pdbx_seq_one_letter_code
_entity_poly.pdbx_strand_id
1 'polypeptide(L)'
;MLSIIFGLLLAACGGGEKGQTADSTATDTATEASNEEAPEETPKEEVYTVKGQVVRLPETGKNDLTVDHEEIPDFMEAMRMSLTLADSTEAKDLVVGDKISFEMVKGESGFLMRKIEKLPADTELKLPAMPEKK
;
A
#
# COMPACT_ATOMS: atom_id res chain seq x y z
N MET A 1 -35.59 37.39 20.66
CA MET A 1 -35.72 37.63 19.20
C MET A 1 -34.59 36.83 18.56
N LEU A 2 -34.76 35.90 17.62
CA LEU A 2 -35.81 35.64 16.64
C LEU A 2 -35.62 34.14 16.23
N SER A 3 -36.54 33.27 16.66
CA SER A 3 -37.50 32.52 15.83
C SER A 3 -36.99 31.21 15.20
N ILE A 4 -37.50 30.13 15.80
CA ILE A 4 -37.66 28.75 15.32
C ILE A 4 -38.58 28.73 14.10
N ILE A 5 -38.28 27.95 13.04
CA ILE A 5 -39.34 27.34 12.22
C ILE A 5 -38.97 25.90 11.84
N PHE A 6 -39.89 25.03 12.22
CA PHE A 6 -40.00 23.59 12.07
C PHE A 6 -40.90 23.32 10.84
N GLY A 7 -40.69 22.23 10.09
CA GLY A 7 -41.63 21.81 9.03
C GLY A 7 -41.03 20.70 8.16
N LEU A 8 -41.26 19.41 8.40
CA LEU A 8 -42.50 18.61 8.39
C LEU A 8 -42.99 18.24 6.97
N LEU A 9 -42.60 17.02 6.56
CA LEU A 9 -43.40 15.91 5.99
C LEU A 9 -44.40 16.18 4.85
N LEU A 10 -44.33 15.37 3.78
CA LEU A 10 -45.45 14.53 3.31
C LEU A 10 -45.06 13.57 2.18
N ALA A 11 -45.65 12.38 2.25
CA ALA A 11 -45.49 11.21 1.41
C ALA A 11 -46.31 11.25 0.11
N ALA A 12 -45.93 10.44 -0.88
CA ALA A 12 -46.83 10.01 -1.94
C ALA A 12 -46.49 8.58 -2.42
N CYS A 13 -47.36 7.61 -2.09
CA CYS A 13 -47.51 6.36 -2.83
C CYS A 13 -48.40 6.61 -4.05
N GLY A 14 -48.06 6.03 -5.20
CA GLY A 14 -48.93 5.96 -6.38
C GLY A 14 -48.54 4.75 -7.23
N GLY A 15 -49.49 3.87 -7.50
CA GLY A 15 -49.31 2.64 -8.27
C GLY A 15 -50.12 2.60 -9.58
N GLY A 16 -49.91 1.52 -10.34
CA GLY A 16 -50.66 1.14 -11.55
C GLY A 16 -49.94 1.49 -12.88
N GLU A 17 -50.08 0.81 -14.02
CA GLU A 17 -50.93 -0.29 -14.48
C GLU A 17 -50.36 -0.85 -15.82
N LYS A 18 -50.42 -2.17 -16.02
CA LYS A 18 -50.53 -2.97 -17.29
C LYS A 18 -49.78 -2.59 -18.59
N GLY A 19 -49.12 -3.59 -19.19
CA GLY A 19 -48.83 -3.64 -20.62
C GLY A 19 -48.26 -4.99 -21.09
N GLN A 20 -49.08 -5.78 -21.78
CA GLN A 20 -48.74 -7.06 -22.41
C GLN A 20 -48.82 -6.86 -23.93
N THR A 21 -47.73 -7.12 -24.65
CA THR A 21 -47.70 -7.40 -26.10
C THR A 21 -46.46 -8.27 -26.32
N ALA A 22 -46.61 -9.55 -26.70
CA ALA A 22 -46.53 -10.01 -28.10
C ALA A 22 -45.12 -9.75 -28.66
N ASP A 23 -44.38 -10.66 -29.26
CA ASP A 23 -44.66 -11.88 -30.01
C ASP A 23 -43.27 -12.34 -30.53
N SER A 24 -43.04 -13.64 -30.65
CA SER A 24 -42.01 -14.27 -31.51
C SER A 24 -40.55 -13.78 -31.39
N THR A 25 -39.54 -14.63 -31.38
CA THR A 25 -39.23 -15.59 -32.44
C THR A 25 -37.97 -16.34 -32.00
N ALA A 26 -37.96 -17.65 -32.26
CA ALA A 26 -36.81 -18.56 -32.34
C ALA A 26 -35.41 -17.97 -32.03
N THR A 27 -34.79 -18.43 -30.95
CA THR A 27 -33.34 -18.43 -30.82
C THR A 27 -32.86 -19.86 -31.01
N ASP A 28 -32.56 -20.15 -32.27
CA ASP A 28 -31.78 -21.31 -32.65
C ASP A 28 -30.29 -20.97 -32.49
N THR A 29 -29.54 -22.00 -32.12
CA THR A 29 -28.10 -22.15 -32.38
C THR A 29 -27.11 -21.34 -31.56
N ALA A 30 -26.35 -22.11 -30.79
CA ALA A 30 -25.07 -21.84 -30.16
C ALA A 30 -24.16 -20.87 -30.93
N THR A 31 -23.59 -19.92 -30.20
CA THR A 31 -22.23 -19.45 -30.44
C THR A 31 -21.59 -19.16 -29.10
N GLU A 32 -20.78 -20.11 -28.67
CA GLU A 32 -19.72 -19.95 -27.68
C GLU A 32 -18.74 -18.92 -28.26
N ALA A 33 -18.75 -17.71 -27.71
CA ALA A 33 -17.71 -16.72 -27.93
C ALA A 33 -17.26 -16.25 -26.56
N SER A 34 -16.13 -16.84 -26.17
CA SER A 34 -15.26 -16.46 -25.07
C SER A 34 -15.32 -14.96 -24.81
N ASN A 35 -15.90 -14.55 -23.68
CA ASN A 35 -15.62 -13.26 -23.08
C ASN A 35 -14.21 -13.36 -22.49
N GLU A 36 -13.21 -13.29 -23.36
CA GLU A 36 -11.82 -13.11 -22.97
C GLU A 36 -11.61 -11.62 -22.68
N GLU A 37 -12.06 -11.23 -21.49
CA GLU A 37 -11.62 -9.98 -20.87
C GLU A 37 -10.14 -10.16 -20.58
N ALA A 38 -9.31 -9.57 -21.43
CA ALA A 38 -7.87 -9.53 -21.27
C ALA A 38 -7.54 -8.93 -19.88
N PRO A 39 -6.72 -9.60 -19.05
CA PRO A 39 -6.31 -9.00 -17.79
C PRO A 39 -5.48 -7.76 -18.13
N GLU A 40 -5.92 -6.60 -17.66
CA GLU A 40 -5.07 -5.40 -17.66
C GLU A 40 -3.83 -5.72 -16.82
N GLU A 41 -2.69 -5.93 -17.48
CA GLU A 41 -1.41 -6.18 -16.83
C GLU A 41 -0.98 -4.91 -16.10
N THR A 42 -1.35 -4.81 -14.83
CA THR A 42 -0.72 -3.88 -13.91
C THR A 42 0.77 -4.23 -13.83
N PRO A 43 1.69 -3.25 -13.98
CA PRO A 43 3.11 -3.52 -13.90
C PRO A 43 3.42 -4.13 -12.53
N LYS A 44 4.07 -5.29 -12.54
CA LYS A 44 4.41 -6.03 -11.32
C LYS A 44 5.49 -5.27 -10.54
N GLU A 45 5.14 -4.76 -9.36
CA GLU A 45 6.12 -4.15 -8.45
C GLU A 45 7.18 -5.17 -8.02
N GLU A 46 8.45 -4.78 -8.04
CA GLU A 46 9.54 -5.55 -7.42
C GLU A 46 9.58 -5.20 -5.92
N VAL A 47 9.27 -6.18 -5.07
CA VAL A 47 9.18 -6.03 -3.61
C VAL A 47 10.13 -7.00 -2.91
N TYR A 48 10.91 -6.48 -1.97
CA TYR A 48 11.87 -7.23 -1.17
C TYR A 48 11.50 -7.13 0.30
N THR A 49 11.44 -8.27 1.02
CA THR A 49 11.34 -8.25 2.48
C THR A 49 12.73 -8.11 3.06
N VAL A 50 12.94 -7.03 3.81
CA VAL A 50 14.27 -6.62 4.29
C VAL A 50 14.21 -6.46 5.80
N LYS A 51 15.29 -6.86 6.47
CA LYS A 51 15.50 -6.54 7.88
C LYS A 51 16.63 -5.54 8.02
N GLY A 52 16.56 -4.72 9.06
CA GLY A 52 17.59 -3.74 9.32
C GLY A 52 17.47 -3.10 10.70
N GLN A 53 18.37 -2.16 10.95
CA GLN A 53 18.38 -1.32 12.14
C GLN A 53 18.21 0.14 11.76
N VAL A 54 17.34 0.85 12.48
CA VAL A 54 17.15 2.29 12.31
C VAL A 54 18.40 3.04 12.78
N VAL A 55 19.00 3.85 11.91
CA VAL A 55 20.16 4.68 12.26
C VAL A 55 19.84 6.17 12.28
N ARG A 56 18.78 6.58 11.57
CA ARG A 56 18.31 7.98 11.56
C ARG A 56 16.81 8.02 11.32
N LEU A 57 16.11 8.79 12.16
CA LEU A 57 14.69 9.09 11.99
C LEU A 57 14.47 10.19 10.93
N PRO A 58 13.26 10.28 10.33
CA PRO A 58 12.94 11.35 9.40
C PRO A 58 13.03 12.72 10.08
N GLU A 59 13.55 13.72 9.36
CA GLU A 59 13.51 15.11 9.80
C GLU A 59 12.10 15.69 9.60
N THR A 60 11.76 16.75 10.35
CA THR A 60 10.46 17.44 10.20
C THR A 60 10.20 17.84 8.75
N GLY A 61 9.09 17.36 8.18
CA GLY A 61 8.70 17.63 6.80
C GLY A 61 9.38 16.75 5.75
N LYS A 62 10.16 15.74 6.17
CA LYS A 62 10.75 14.72 5.29
C LYS A 62 10.22 13.33 5.64
N ASN A 63 10.33 12.43 4.67
CA ASN A 63 9.88 11.04 4.79
C ASN A 63 11.03 10.04 4.65
N ASP A 64 12.28 10.49 4.73
CA ASP A 64 13.44 9.62 4.54
C ASP A 64 13.88 9.02 5.87
N LEU A 65 13.81 7.69 5.99
CA LEU A 65 14.33 6.92 7.11
C LEU A 65 15.67 6.30 6.70
N THR A 66 16.72 6.50 7.50
CA THR A 66 18.00 5.82 7.24
C THR A 66 18.10 4.56 8.08
N VAL A 67 18.42 3.46 7.41
CA VAL A 67 18.60 2.14 8.03
C VAL A 67 19.93 1.52 7.61
N ASP A 68 20.51 0.73 8.49
CA ASP A 68 21.48 -0.31 8.13
C ASP A 68 20.68 -1.57 7.82
N HIS A 69 20.64 -2.02 6.57
CA HIS A 69 19.90 -3.22 6.18
C HIS A 69 20.83 -4.42 6.00
N GLU A 70 20.26 -5.61 6.16
CA GLU A 70 20.93 -6.87 5.84
C GLU A 70 21.06 -7.07 4.33
N GLU A 71 21.95 -7.97 3.92
CA GLU A 71 22.06 -8.40 2.53
C GLU A 71 20.71 -8.91 2.00
N ILE A 72 20.36 -8.45 0.81
CA ILE A 72 19.25 -8.93 0.01
C ILE A 72 19.86 -9.79 -1.10
N PRO A 73 19.75 -11.13 -1.02
CA PRO A 73 20.40 -12.03 -1.97
C PRO A 73 20.06 -11.69 -3.42
N ASP A 74 21.06 -11.75 -4.29
CA ASP A 74 20.97 -11.47 -5.73
C ASP A 74 20.50 -10.04 -6.09
N PHE A 75 20.40 -9.14 -5.11
CA PHE A 75 19.89 -7.79 -5.30
C PHE A 75 20.82 -6.70 -4.74
N MET A 76 21.21 -6.79 -3.47
CA MET A 76 21.94 -5.72 -2.80
C MET A 76 22.68 -6.22 -1.55
N GLU A 77 23.96 -5.85 -1.43
CA GLU A 77 24.76 -6.16 -0.22
C GLU A 77 24.24 -5.40 1.00
N ALA A 78 24.60 -5.88 2.21
CA ALA A 78 24.27 -5.19 3.45
C ALA A 78 24.93 -3.79 3.47
N MET A 79 24.13 -2.73 3.57
CA MET A 79 24.64 -1.36 3.57
C MET A 79 23.74 -0.39 4.34
N ARG A 80 24.26 0.83 4.56
CA ARG A 80 23.50 1.95 5.09
C ARG A 80 22.82 2.69 3.94
N MET A 81 21.50 2.81 3.98
CA MET A 81 20.76 3.55 2.97
C MET A 81 19.62 4.38 3.56
N SER A 82 19.27 5.46 2.87
CA SER A 82 18.04 6.21 3.15
C SER A 82 16.93 5.72 2.23
N LEU A 83 15.78 5.41 2.82
CA LEU A 83 14.58 4.92 2.15
C LEU A 83 13.44 5.91 2.37
N THR A 84 12.65 6.15 1.34
CA THR A 84 11.47 7.02 1.46
C THR A 84 10.30 6.20 1.98
N LEU A 85 9.70 6.64 3.09
CA LEU A 85 8.52 6.03 3.67
C LEU A 85 7.31 6.24 2.75
N ALA A 86 6.59 5.16 2.47
CA ALA A 86 5.29 5.22 1.80
C ALA A 86 4.25 5.95 2.66
N ASP A 87 4.29 5.73 3.97
CA ASP A 87 3.53 6.47 4.97
C ASP A 87 4.45 6.92 6.12
N SER A 88 4.54 8.23 6.35
CA SER A 88 5.34 8.81 7.42
C SER A 88 4.85 8.42 8.81
N THR A 89 3.60 7.95 8.94
CA THR A 89 3.09 7.49 10.23
C THR A 89 3.73 6.19 10.71
N GLU A 90 4.29 5.37 9.81
CA GLU A 90 4.98 4.12 10.16
C GLU A 90 6.26 4.34 10.98
N ALA A 91 6.83 5.56 10.93
CA ALA A 91 8.03 5.90 11.69
C ALA A 91 7.77 6.55 13.05
N LYS A 92 6.50 6.80 13.43
CA LYS A 92 6.16 7.55 14.66
C LYS A 92 6.64 6.91 15.94
N ASP A 93 6.61 5.57 16.00
CA ASP A 93 6.96 4.79 17.19
C ASP A 93 8.37 4.18 17.10
N LEU A 94 9.14 4.56 16.07
CA LEU A 94 10.51 4.11 15.88
C LEU A 94 11.49 5.01 16.62
N VAL A 95 12.55 4.40 17.13
CA VAL A 95 13.72 5.10 17.67
C VAL A 95 15.00 4.58 17.02
N VAL A 96 16.06 5.39 17.07
CA VAL A 96 17.38 4.97 16.62
C VAL A 96 17.82 3.73 17.41
N GLY A 97 18.28 2.71 16.69
CA GLY A 97 18.68 1.42 17.22
C GLY A 97 17.61 0.33 17.13
N ASP A 98 16.35 0.68 16.84
CA ASP A 98 15.29 -0.31 16.63
C ASP A 98 15.63 -1.26 15.48
N LYS A 99 15.46 -2.55 15.73
CA LYS A 99 15.50 -3.59 14.70
C LYS A 99 14.13 -3.69 14.07
N ILE A 100 14.06 -3.69 12.75
CA ILE A 100 12.81 -3.67 12.00
C ILE A 100 12.85 -4.66 10.83
N SER A 101 11.67 -5.15 10.46
CA SER A 101 11.39 -5.81 9.18
C SER A 101 10.50 -4.89 8.37
N PHE A 102 10.71 -4.78 7.06
CA PHE A 102 9.92 -3.93 6.19
C PHE A 102 9.89 -4.47 4.75
N GLU A 103 8.93 -4.01 3.97
CA GLU A 103 8.92 -4.18 2.52
C GLU A 103 9.65 -3.01 1.87
N MET A 104 10.68 -3.32 1.09
CA MET A 104 11.32 -2.37 0.19
C MET A 104 10.78 -2.58 -1.23
N VAL A 105 10.12 -1.55 -1.76
CA VAL A 105 9.55 -1.56 -3.10
C VAL A 105 10.46 -0.73 -4.02
N LYS A 106 10.90 -1.33 -5.12
CA LYS A 106 11.65 -0.61 -6.15
C LYS A 106 10.67 0.18 -7.02
N GLY A 107 10.75 1.50 -6.94
CA GLY A 107 10.02 2.42 -7.82
C GLY A 107 10.91 2.92 -8.96
N GLU A 108 10.34 3.74 -9.85
CA GLU A 108 11.07 4.31 -10.99
C GLU A 108 12.22 5.23 -10.58
N SER A 109 12.03 5.98 -9.48
CA SER A 109 12.95 7.04 -9.04
C SER A 109 13.72 6.71 -7.76
N GLY A 110 13.53 5.50 -7.20
CA GLY A 110 14.15 5.12 -5.94
C GLY A 110 13.43 3.96 -5.24
N PHE A 111 13.61 3.87 -3.93
CA PHE A 111 13.08 2.78 -3.12
C PHE A 111 12.10 3.33 -2.08
N LEU A 112 10.91 2.71 -2.03
CA LEU A 112 9.90 2.99 -1.02
C LEU A 112 9.97 1.94 0.08
N MET A 113 9.79 2.37 1.32
CA MET A 113 9.68 1.51 2.49
C MET A 113 8.22 1.52 2.97
N ARG A 114 7.66 0.33 3.20
CA ARG A 114 6.30 0.15 3.75
C ARG A 114 6.22 -1.08 4.66
N LYS A 115 5.11 -1.19 5.39
CA LYS A 115 4.81 -2.32 6.29
C LYS A 115 5.94 -2.54 7.30
N ILE A 116 6.28 -1.49 8.03
CA ILE A 116 7.36 -1.55 9.02
C ILE A 116 6.88 -2.27 10.28
N GLU A 117 7.60 -3.31 10.68
CA GLU A 117 7.36 -4.07 11.90
C GLU A 117 8.59 -4.05 12.80
N LYS A 118 8.41 -3.72 14.09
CA LYS A 118 9.48 -3.80 15.08
C LYS A 118 9.80 -5.26 15.40
N LEU A 119 11.07 -5.59 15.35
CA LEU A 119 11.60 -6.90 15.72
C LEU A 119 12.05 -6.90 17.20
N PRO A 120 12.09 -8.07 17.84
CA PRO A 120 12.69 -8.22 19.17
C PRO A 120 14.12 -7.68 19.22
N ALA A 121 14.50 -7.05 20.35
CA ALA A 121 15.81 -6.44 20.50
C ALA A 121 16.96 -7.46 20.42
N ASP A 122 16.71 -8.72 20.75
CA ASP A 122 17.66 -9.85 20.67
C ASP A 122 17.82 -10.43 19.25
N THR A 123 17.03 -9.97 18.26
CA THR A 123 17.13 -10.45 16.88
C THR A 123 18.54 -10.26 16.33
N GLU A 124 19.22 -11.33 15.91
CA GLU A 124 20.53 -11.21 15.26
C GLU A 124 20.37 -10.64 13.84
N LEU A 125 21.19 -9.64 13.49
CA LEU A 125 21.21 -9.02 12.17
C LEU A 125 22.64 -9.01 11.62
N LYS A 126 22.79 -9.30 10.32
CA LYS A 126 24.02 -9.18 9.54
C LYS A 126 24.11 -7.79 8.92
N LEU A 127 24.48 -6.82 9.75
CA LEU A 127 24.60 -5.43 9.35
C LEU A 127 25.95 -5.12 8.68
N PRO A 128 26.04 -4.08 7.85
CA PRO A 128 27.32 -3.62 7.29
C PRO A 128 28.36 -3.38 8.38
N ALA A 129 29.63 -3.62 8.05
CA ALA A 129 30.73 -3.16 8.89
C ALA A 129 30.60 -1.64 9.06
N MET A 130 30.55 -1.17 10.32
CA MET A 130 30.38 0.25 10.61
C MET A 130 31.44 1.05 9.83
N PRO A 131 31.06 2.06 9.03
CA PRO A 131 32.05 2.96 8.47
C PRO A 131 32.75 3.63 9.65
N GLU A 132 34.05 3.34 9.83
CA GLU A 132 34.86 4.03 10.81
C GLU A 132 34.69 5.53 10.58
N LYS A 133 34.32 6.27 11.63
CA LYS A 133 34.21 7.72 11.57
C LYS A 133 35.57 8.25 11.12
N LYS A 134 35.65 8.78 9.90
CA LYS A 134 36.79 9.63 9.48
C LYS A 134 36.68 10.99 10.14
#